data_AF-A0A7Z9VK10-F1
#
_entry.id   AF-A0A7Z9VK10-F1
#
_cell.length_a   1.000
_cell.length_b   1.000
_cell.length_c   1.000
_cell.angle_alpha   90.00
_cell.angle_beta   90.00
_cell.angle_gamma   90.00
#
_symmetry.space_group_name_H-M   'P 1'
#
loop_
_entity.id
_entity.type
_entity.pdbx_description
1 polymer ?
#
loop_
_entity_poly.entity_id
_entity_poly.type
_entity_poly.pdbx_seq_one_letter_code
_entity_poly.pdbx_strand_id
1 'polypeptide(L)'
;DDAKYGNFSQEPFIDIILPSVLDPDMAPPGKHVMSCFIQYAPYDLKGGWNDQKREAFGDAVINTIARYAPNIKDIILHRQVLTPADLESTFGLTEGNIFHGELTLQQLFVMRPAVKWANYKTPIKNYFQCGSGTHPGGGITGSPGEMAAKKILMDW
;
A
#
# COMPACT_ATOMS: atom_id res chain seq x y z
N ASP A 1 18.28 -5.10 9.59
CA ASP A 1 19.28 -4.91 8.52
C ASP A 1 19.01 -5.75 7.26
N ASP A 2 18.09 -6.72 7.29
CA ASP A 2 17.82 -7.64 6.16
C ASP A 2 17.60 -6.96 4.81
N ALA A 3 16.89 -5.83 4.79
CA ALA A 3 16.62 -5.06 3.58
C ALA A 3 17.89 -4.61 2.85
N LYS A 4 18.97 -4.29 3.57
CA LYS A 4 20.27 -3.92 2.98
C LYS A 4 20.89 -5.06 2.17
N TYR A 5 20.53 -6.30 2.49
CA TYR A 5 21.01 -7.50 1.83
C TYR A 5 19.98 -8.08 0.83
N GLY A 6 18.94 -7.31 0.51
CA GLY A 6 17.87 -7.69 -0.41
C GLY A 6 16.88 -8.70 0.18
N ASN A 7 16.70 -8.73 1.50
CA ASN A 7 15.74 -9.61 2.18
C ASN A 7 14.67 -8.80 2.92
N PHE A 8 13.50 -9.38 3.18
CA PHE A 8 12.53 -8.77 4.09
C PHE A 8 12.93 -8.99 5.56
N SER A 9 12.49 -8.09 6.44
CA SER A 9 12.74 -8.20 7.89
C SER A 9 12.11 -9.48 8.45
N GLN A 10 12.85 -10.20 9.29
CA GLN A 10 12.29 -11.32 10.07
C GLN A 10 11.42 -10.85 11.23
N GLU A 11 11.54 -9.57 11.60
CA GLU A 11 10.75 -8.91 12.64
C GLU A 11 10.24 -7.58 12.07
N PRO A 12 9.27 -7.62 11.12
CA PRO A 12 8.82 -6.42 10.44
C PRO A 12 8.04 -5.49 11.37
N PHE A 13 7.99 -4.19 11.03
CA PHE A 13 7.03 -3.27 11.60
C PHE A 13 5.65 -3.55 11.01
N ILE A 14 4.65 -3.70 11.87
CA ILE A 14 3.30 -4.11 11.49
C ILE A 14 2.32 -3.10 12.04
N ASP A 15 1.57 -2.45 11.16
CA ASP A 15 0.35 -1.72 11.51
C ASP A 15 -0.84 -2.68 11.40
N ILE A 16 -1.56 -2.90 12.50
CA ILE A 16 -2.61 -3.91 12.60
C ILE A 16 -3.93 -3.22 12.90
N ILE A 17 -4.94 -3.54 12.09
CA ILE A 17 -6.33 -3.16 12.35
C ILE A 17 -7.23 -4.40 12.36
N LEU A 18 -8.26 -4.36 13.20
CA LEU A 18 -9.32 -5.38 13.25
C LEU A 18 -10.66 -4.73 12.86
N PRO A 19 -10.95 -4.55 11.56
CA PRO A 19 -12.16 -3.85 11.11
C PRO A 19 -13.45 -4.48 11.66
N SER A 20 -13.46 -5.81 11.82
CA SER A 20 -14.58 -6.56 12.40
C SER A 20 -14.97 -6.19 13.83
N VAL A 21 -14.12 -5.44 14.55
CA VAL A 21 -14.48 -4.87 15.87
C VAL A 21 -15.46 -3.70 15.71
N LEU A 22 -15.33 -2.93 14.63
CA LEU A 22 -16.21 -1.82 14.30
C LEU A 22 -17.44 -2.29 13.52
N ASP A 23 -17.23 -3.19 12.56
CA ASP A 23 -18.28 -3.73 11.70
C ASP A 23 -18.31 -5.26 11.78
N PRO A 24 -19.16 -5.84 12.66
CA PRO A 24 -19.22 -7.29 12.87
C PRO A 24 -19.56 -8.10 11.61
N ASP A 25 -20.21 -7.51 10.60
CA ASP A 25 -20.60 -8.20 9.38
C ASP A 25 -19.41 -8.51 8.45
N MET A 26 -18.24 -7.92 8.73
CA MET A 26 -16.99 -8.20 8.03
C MET A 26 -16.41 -9.59 8.33
N ALA A 27 -16.94 -10.32 9.33
CA ALA A 27 -16.48 -11.66 9.68
C ALA A 27 -17.64 -12.57 10.12
N PRO A 28 -17.52 -13.91 9.99
CA PRO A 28 -18.48 -14.83 10.60
C PRO A 28 -18.58 -14.64 12.13
N PRO A 29 -19.72 -14.99 12.76
CA PRO A 29 -19.90 -14.86 14.20
C PRO A 29 -18.77 -15.52 15.02
N GLY A 30 -18.21 -14.76 15.97
CA GLY A 30 -17.10 -15.21 16.82
C GLY A 30 -15.74 -15.27 16.12
N LYS A 31 -15.61 -14.70 14.92
CA LYS A 31 -14.35 -14.56 14.17
C LYS A 31 -14.02 -13.09 13.95
N HIS A 32 -12.78 -12.82 13.59
CA HIS A 32 -12.31 -11.49 13.26
C HIS A 32 -11.51 -11.51 11.95
N VAL A 33 -11.63 -10.42 11.19
CA VAL A 33 -10.67 -10.09 10.14
C VAL A 33 -9.59 -9.21 10.76
N MET A 34 -8.33 -9.61 10.57
CA MET A 34 -7.14 -8.84 10.94
C MET A 34 -6.44 -8.42 9.65
N SER A 35 -6.28 -7.12 9.45
CA SER A 35 -5.48 -6.57 8.36
C SER A 35 -4.13 -6.12 8.91
N CYS A 36 -3.06 -6.61 8.29
CA CYS A 36 -1.69 -6.29 8.67
C CYS A 36 -1.03 -5.52 7.52
N PHE A 37 -0.79 -4.23 7.72
CA PHE A 37 -0.04 -3.40 6.79
C PHE A 37 1.43 -3.38 7.22
N ILE A 38 2.31 -3.90 6.35
CA ILE A 38 3.72 -4.08 6.68
C ILE A 38 4.53 -2.92 6.11
N GLN A 39 5.23 -2.19 6.98
CA GLN A 39 6.13 -1.13 6.51
C GLN A 39 7.54 -1.67 6.23
N TYR A 40 8.01 -1.27 5.04
CA TYR A 40 9.27 -1.59 4.37
C TYR A 40 9.44 -3.05 3.87
N ALA A 41 8.40 -3.61 3.23
CA ALA A 41 8.58 -4.79 2.37
C ALA A 41 9.30 -4.38 1.07
N PRO A 42 10.46 -4.97 0.73
CA PRO A 42 11.20 -4.59 -0.48
C PRO A 42 10.49 -5.07 -1.75
N TYR A 43 10.41 -4.22 -2.76
CA TYR A 43 10.00 -4.64 -4.11
C TYR A 43 11.07 -5.55 -4.72
N ASP A 44 12.32 -5.07 -4.77
CA ASP A 44 13.49 -5.81 -5.25
C ASP A 44 14.04 -6.76 -4.18
N LEU A 45 13.36 -7.88 -4.02
CA LEU A 45 13.84 -8.97 -3.18
C LEU A 45 14.94 -9.76 -3.92
N LYS A 46 15.98 -10.21 -3.22
CA LYS A 46 17.09 -10.98 -3.78
C LYS A 46 16.58 -12.25 -4.44
N GLY A 47 16.70 -12.33 -5.77
CA GLY A 47 16.15 -13.43 -6.57
C GLY A 47 14.64 -13.39 -6.75
N GLY A 48 14.02 -12.20 -6.64
CA GLY A 48 12.62 -11.92 -6.92
C GLY A 48 11.62 -12.44 -5.90
N TRP A 49 10.37 -11.99 -6.02
CA TRP A 49 9.23 -12.58 -5.33
C TRP A 49 8.78 -13.87 -6.04
N ASN A 50 8.40 -14.86 -5.25
CA ASN A 50 7.75 -16.09 -5.69
C ASN A 50 6.84 -16.60 -4.56
N ASP A 51 6.05 -17.64 -4.81
CA ASP A 51 5.09 -18.17 -3.83
C ASP A 51 5.77 -18.57 -2.51
N GLN A 52 6.95 -19.22 -2.58
CA GLN A 52 7.67 -19.64 -1.38
C GLN A 52 8.10 -18.45 -0.51
N LYS A 53 8.60 -17.38 -1.13
CA LYS A 53 9.03 -16.16 -0.42
C LYS A 53 7.85 -15.34 0.07
N ARG A 54 6.73 -15.33 -0.66
CA ARG A 54 5.46 -14.74 -0.21
C ARG A 54 5.02 -15.41 1.10
N GLU A 55 4.97 -16.75 1.13
CA GLU A 55 4.57 -17.47 2.33
C GLU A 55 5.57 -17.27 3.48
N ALA A 56 6.89 -17.30 3.20
CA ALA A 56 7.90 -17.04 4.21
C ALA A 56 7.80 -15.62 4.81
N PHE A 57 7.41 -14.63 3.99
CA PHE A 57 7.13 -13.27 4.47
C PHE A 57 5.89 -13.24 5.37
N GLY A 58 4.81 -13.91 4.97
CA GLY A 58 3.62 -14.10 5.81
C GLY A 58 3.94 -14.78 7.14
N ASP A 59 4.82 -15.77 7.13
CA ASP A 59 5.28 -16.46 8.33
C ASP A 59 6.08 -15.54 9.26
N ALA A 60 6.97 -14.69 8.72
CA ALA A 60 7.70 -13.70 9.51
C ALA A 60 6.76 -12.71 10.22
N VAL A 61 5.72 -12.24 9.52
CA VAL A 61 4.67 -11.38 10.10
C VAL A 61 3.94 -12.10 11.23
N ILE A 62 3.43 -13.32 11.00
CA ILE A 62 2.71 -14.10 12.02
C ILE A 62 3.62 -14.46 13.20
N ASN A 63 4.88 -14.81 12.96
CA ASN A 63 5.86 -15.09 14.01
C ASN A 63 6.09 -13.86 14.89
N THR A 64 6.15 -12.67 14.30
CA THR A 64 6.29 -11.40 15.03
C THR A 64 5.06 -11.12 15.89
N ILE A 65 3.85 -11.30 15.34
CA ILE A 65 2.61 -11.16 16.11
C ILE A 65 2.54 -12.18 17.25
N ALA A 66 2.97 -13.42 17.01
CA ALA A 66 2.93 -14.51 17.99
C ALA A 66 3.79 -14.24 19.24
N ARG A 67 4.77 -13.32 19.16
CA ARG A 67 5.50 -12.86 20.35
C ARG A 67 4.60 -12.12 21.35
N TYR A 68 3.52 -11.52 20.87
CA TYR A 68 2.56 -10.73 21.65
C TYR A 68 1.19 -11.42 21.80
N ALA A 69 0.80 -12.25 20.83
CA ALA A 69 -0.42 -13.04 20.82
C ALA A 69 -0.09 -14.52 20.51
N PRO A 70 0.40 -15.31 21.49
CA PRO A 70 1.00 -16.62 21.24
C PRO A 70 0.08 -17.64 20.53
N ASN A 71 -1.22 -17.57 20.79
CA ASN A 71 -2.22 -18.46 20.21
C ASN A 71 -2.58 -18.10 18.75
N ILE A 72 -2.07 -16.99 18.20
CA ILE A 72 -2.48 -16.50 16.87
C ILE A 72 -2.31 -17.57 15.79
N LYS A 73 -1.23 -18.37 15.88
CA LYS A 73 -0.92 -19.43 14.91
C LYS A 73 -2.00 -20.52 14.85
N ASP A 74 -2.67 -20.77 15.96
CA ASP A 74 -3.65 -21.85 16.11
C ASP A 74 -5.07 -21.42 15.71
N ILE A 75 -5.30 -20.11 15.55
CA ILE A 75 -6.64 -19.54 15.32
C ILE A 75 -6.82 -18.90 13.93
N ILE A 76 -5.78 -18.91 13.09
CA ILE A 76 -5.87 -18.44 11.70
C ILE A 76 -6.65 -19.48 10.88
N LEU A 77 -7.84 -19.10 10.41
CA LEU A 77 -8.64 -19.93 9.50
C LEU A 77 -8.20 -19.79 8.05
N HIS A 78 -7.81 -18.57 7.67
CA HIS A 78 -7.35 -18.24 6.33
C HIS A 78 -6.35 -17.08 6.42
N ARG A 79 -5.37 -17.09 5.52
CA ARG A 79 -4.36 -16.05 5.38
C ARG A 79 -4.19 -15.74 3.91
N GLN A 80 -4.22 -14.44 3.58
CA GLN A 80 -3.80 -13.93 2.29
C GLN A 80 -2.60 -13.03 2.51
N VAL A 81 -1.55 -13.24 1.71
CA VAL A 81 -0.37 -12.37 1.68
C VAL A 81 -0.33 -11.70 0.32
N LEU A 82 -0.22 -10.37 0.31
CA LEU A 82 -0.03 -9.59 -0.92
C LEU A 82 1.35 -8.94 -0.85
N THR A 83 2.24 -9.34 -1.75
CA THR A 83 3.59 -8.78 -1.88
C THR A 83 3.56 -7.51 -2.75
N PRO A 84 4.62 -6.68 -2.74
CA PRO A 84 4.73 -5.56 -3.68
C PRO A 84 4.53 -5.97 -5.16
N ALA A 85 5.02 -7.15 -5.57
CA ALA A 85 4.80 -7.68 -6.91
C ALA A 85 3.32 -8.06 -7.18
N ASP A 86 2.61 -8.59 -6.17
CA ASP A 86 1.18 -8.88 -6.27
C ASP A 86 0.37 -7.59 -6.38
N LEU A 87 0.75 -6.55 -5.62
CA LEU A 87 0.09 -5.25 -5.66
C LEU A 87 0.27 -4.58 -7.02
N GLU A 88 1.47 -4.64 -7.61
CA GLU A 88 1.73 -4.11 -8.94
C GLU A 88 0.91 -4.84 -10.01
N SER A 89 0.98 -6.17 -10.04
CA SER A 89 0.29 -6.97 -11.06
C SER A 89 -1.24 -6.93 -10.95
N THR A 90 -1.78 -6.88 -9.74
CA THR A 90 -3.24 -6.94 -9.51
C THR A 90 -3.90 -5.57 -9.59
N PHE A 91 -3.26 -4.54 -9.02
CA PHE A 91 -3.88 -3.22 -8.86
C PHE A 91 -3.22 -2.13 -9.69
N GLY A 92 -2.14 -2.43 -10.42
CA GLY A 92 -1.35 -1.42 -11.13
C GLY A 92 -0.58 -0.48 -10.19
N LEU A 93 -0.35 -0.90 -8.95
CA LEU A 93 0.44 -0.14 -7.99
C LEU A 93 1.92 -0.39 -8.26
N THR A 94 2.54 0.44 -9.11
CA THR A 94 3.96 0.32 -9.44
C THR A 94 4.80 0.22 -8.17
N GLU A 95 5.64 -0.81 -8.11
CA GLU A 95 6.49 -1.22 -6.99
C GLU A 95 5.74 -1.45 -5.65
N GLY A 96 4.42 -1.64 -5.72
CA GLY A 96 3.54 -1.79 -4.55
C GLY A 96 3.29 -0.50 -3.78
N ASN A 97 3.65 0.67 -4.33
CA ASN A 97 3.54 1.94 -3.61
C ASN A 97 2.11 2.52 -3.70
N ILE A 98 1.37 2.47 -2.58
CA ILE A 98 -0.01 3.01 -2.48
C ILE A 98 -0.11 4.52 -2.71
N PHE A 99 1.01 5.24 -2.59
CA PHE A 99 1.07 6.65 -2.90
C PHE A 99 1.32 6.88 -4.40
N HIS A 100 1.67 5.88 -5.22
CA HIS A 100 1.99 6.04 -6.65
C HIS A 100 3.16 7.01 -6.88
N GLY A 101 4.16 6.94 -6.01
CA GLY A 101 5.31 7.83 -5.95
C GLY A 101 5.75 8.03 -4.51
N GLU A 102 7.03 8.28 -4.28
CA GLU A 102 7.55 8.49 -2.94
C GLU A 102 7.02 9.78 -2.31
N LEU A 103 7.04 9.83 -0.98
CA LEU A 103 6.75 11.04 -0.20
C LEU A 103 8.06 11.75 0.19
N THR A 104 8.98 11.86 -0.77
CA THR A 104 10.23 12.61 -0.63
C THR A 104 10.03 14.07 -1.04
N LEU A 105 10.88 14.98 -0.53
CA LEU A 105 10.77 16.41 -0.85
C LEU A 105 10.80 16.68 -2.36
N GLN A 106 11.51 15.85 -3.12
CA GLN A 106 11.63 15.95 -4.58
C GLN A 106 10.40 15.42 -5.34
N GLN A 107 9.48 14.70 -4.68
CA GLN A 107 8.27 14.11 -5.28
C GLN A 107 6.97 14.60 -4.61
N LEU A 108 7.06 15.69 -3.84
CA LEU A 108 5.94 16.31 -3.14
C LEU A 108 5.58 17.68 -3.72
N PHE A 109 4.40 18.17 -3.34
CA PHE A 109 3.88 19.48 -3.72
C PHE A 109 3.86 19.68 -5.24
N VAL A 110 4.44 20.79 -5.72
CA VAL A 110 4.52 21.13 -7.14
C VAL A 110 5.40 20.17 -7.95
N MET A 111 6.22 19.35 -7.29
CA MET A 111 7.03 18.34 -7.96
C MET A 111 6.24 17.05 -8.25
N ARG A 112 4.94 17.02 -7.97
CA ARG A 112 4.09 15.83 -8.07
C ARG A 112 2.99 15.98 -9.14
N PRO A 113 3.09 15.32 -10.30
CA PRO A 113 4.17 14.42 -10.73
C PRO A 113 5.40 15.16 -11.29
N ALA A 114 5.25 16.43 -11.65
CA ALA A 114 6.32 17.31 -12.13
C ALA A 114 5.84 18.77 -12.11
N VAL A 115 6.78 19.73 -12.04
CA VAL A 115 6.52 21.18 -11.90
C VAL A 115 5.43 21.71 -12.86
N LYS A 116 5.44 21.26 -14.12
CA LYS A 116 4.51 21.75 -15.15
C LYS A 116 3.11 21.12 -15.07
N TRP A 117 2.99 19.96 -14.42
CA TRP A 117 1.81 19.10 -14.47
C TRP A 117 1.18 18.83 -13.10
N ALA A 118 1.68 19.49 -12.05
CA ALA A 118 1.11 19.44 -10.70
C ALA A 118 -0.22 20.21 -10.56
N ASN A 119 -0.66 20.89 -11.62
CA ASN A 119 -1.94 21.59 -11.71
C ASN A 119 -3.08 20.73 -12.29
N TYR A 120 -2.96 19.40 -12.16
CA TYR A 120 -3.96 18.41 -12.60
C TYR A 120 -4.11 18.24 -14.12
N LYS A 121 -3.47 19.09 -14.94
CA LYS A 121 -3.46 18.93 -16.40
C LYS A 121 -2.34 17.99 -16.85
N THR A 122 -2.44 17.53 -18.10
CA THR A 122 -1.38 16.82 -18.80
C THR A 122 -1.01 17.56 -20.10
N PRO A 123 0.07 17.15 -20.80
CA PRO A 123 0.34 17.64 -22.15
C PRO A 123 -0.75 17.29 -23.17
N ILE A 124 -1.62 16.32 -22.87
CA ILE A 124 -2.67 15.85 -23.76
C ILE A 124 -3.93 16.68 -23.49
N LYS A 125 -4.50 17.24 -24.57
CA LYS A 125 -5.73 18.04 -24.48
C LYS A 125 -6.87 17.20 -23.88
N ASN A 126 -7.60 17.80 -22.94
CA ASN A 126 -8.73 17.18 -22.24
C ASN A 126 -8.38 15.90 -21.46
N TYR A 127 -7.12 15.73 -21.07
CA TYR A 127 -6.66 14.64 -20.21
C TYR A 127 -6.06 15.18 -18.92
N PHE A 128 -6.55 14.68 -17.78
CA PHE A 128 -6.30 15.22 -16.44
C PHE A 128 -5.87 14.11 -15.48
N GLN A 129 -5.19 14.49 -14.40
CA GLN A 129 -4.70 13.58 -13.38
C GLN A 129 -5.39 13.86 -12.05
N CYS A 130 -5.85 12.80 -11.38
CA CYS A 130 -6.72 12.91 -10.21
C CYS A 130 -6.46 11.86 -9.12
N GLY A 131 -5.37 11.09 -9.24
CA GLY A 131 -5.08 9.94 -8.37
C GLY A 131 -4.11 10.22 -7.24
N SER A 132 -3.82 9.19 -6.43
CA SER A 132 -2.87 9.21 -5.31
C SER A 132 -1.49 9.78 -5.69
N GLY A 133 -1.08 9.59 -6.95
CA GLY A 133 0.15 10.12 -7.55
C GLY A 133 0.20 11.63 -7.80
N THR A 134 -0.84 12.39 -7.44
CA THR A 134 -0.92 13.84 -7.72
C THR A 134 -0.93 14.68 -6.44
N HIS A 135 -0.64 15.98 -6.59
CA HIS A 135 -0.80 16.96 -5.52
C HIS A 135 -2.25 16.95 -4.98
N PRO A 136 -2.52 17.13 -3.67
CA PRO A 136 -1.61 17.46 -2.56
C PRO A 136 -0.79 16.29 -2.01
N GLY A 137 -1.14 15.06 -2.35
CA GLY A 137 -0.50 13.86 -1.82
C GLY A 137 -1.39 12.65 -2.00
N GLY A 138 -0.84 11.47 -1.70
CA GLY A 138 -1.55 10.22 -1.89
C GLY A 138 -2.46 9.82 -0.73
N GLY A 139 -3.01 8.62 -0.84
CA GLY A 139 -4.00 8.06 0.07
C GLY A 139 -5.44 8.38 -0.33
N ILE A 140 -6.40 7.99 0.53
CA ILE A 140 -7.84 8.11 0.27
C ILE A 140 -8.36 9.45 0.81
N THR A 141 -7.79 10.56 0.34
CA THR A 141 -8.17 11.91 0.80
C THR A 141 -9.31 12.52 -0.01
N GLY A 142 -9.52 12.05 -1.23
CA GLY A 142 -10.46 12.65 -2.20
C GLY A 142 -9.99 13.98 -2.82
N SER A 143 -8.98 14.63 -2.23
CA SER A 143 -8.53 15.95 -2.67
C SER A 143 -7.98 15.99 -4.11
N PRO A 144 -7.14 15.03 -4.55
CA PRO A 144 -6.74 14.93 -5.97
C PRO A 144 -7.92 14.92 -6.96
N GLY A 145 -8.97 14.16 -6.64
CA GLY A 145 -10.17 14.05 -7.46
C GLY A 145 -10.94 15.35 -7.52
N GLU A 146 -11.19 15.97 -6.37
CA GLU A 146 -11.89 17.24 -6.27
C GLU A 146 -11.18 18.35 -7.05
N MET A 147 -9.85 18.46 -6.90
CA MET A 147 -9.08 19.52 -7.52
C MET A 147 -8.97 19.35 -9.04
N ALA A 148 -8.85 18.11 -9.52
CA ALA A 148 -8.92 17.82 -10.95
C ALA A 148 -10.30 18.19 -11.53
N ALA A 149 -11.40 17.86 -10.84
CA ALA A 149 -12.76 18.22 -11.27
C ALA A 149 -12.94 19.74 -11.34
N LYS A 150 -12.49 20.48 -10.32
CA LYS A 150 -12.48 21.96 -10.36
C LYS A 150 -11.67 22.49 -11.55
N LYS A 151 -10.54 21.87 -11.86
CA LYS A 151 -9.72 22.28 -13.00
C LYS A 151 -10.41 22.04 -14.34
N ILE A 152 -11.12 20.92 -14.48
CA ILE A 152 -11.94 20.61 -15.67
C ILE A 152 -13.01 21.69 -15.86
N LEU A 153 -13.76 22.03 -14.80
CA LEU A 153 -14.83 23.03 -14.87
C LEU A 153 -14.35 24.43 -15.26
N MET A 154 -13.11 24.80 -14.90
CA MET A 154 -12.51 26.09 -15.29
C MET A 154 -12.08 26.15 -16.76
N ASP A 155 -11.77 24.99 -17.34
CA ASP A 155 -11.29 24.87 -18.72
C ASP A 155 -12.44 24.52 -19.71
N TRP A 156 -13.67 24.37 -19.20
CA TRP A 156 -14.87 24.01 -19.97
C TRP A 156 -15.53 25.21 -20.65
#